data_AF-A0A929W454-F1
#
_entry.id   AF-A0A929W454-F1
#
_cell.length_a   1.000
_cell.length_b   1.000
_cell.length_c   1.000
_cell.angle_alpha   90.00
_cell.angle_beta   90.00
_cell.angle_gamma   90.00
#
_symmetry.space_group_name_H-M   'P 1'
#
loop_
_entity.id
_entity.type
_entity.pdbx_description
1 polymer ?
#
loop_
_entity_poly.entity_id
_entity_poly.type
_entity_poly.pdbx_seq_one_letter_code
_entity_poly.pdbx_strand_id
1 'polypeptide(L)'
;MDILFRLSRCLWFLCSWMPLRVHYIFSDVVFFPLIYYVLRYRRPLVRKQLHDSFPDYDERRLRRIERDFYRWFSDYVVETLKLMSISADEMRRRMEMVNLTDVDLELEAEGEPYCFLYLGHLGNWEWISSIPLWTKADEVCGQIYHPLHNRVMDRLFLYI
;
A
#
# COMPACT_ATOMS: atom_id res chain seq x y z
N MET A 1 12.28 21.36 -12.17
CA MET A 1 11.76 20.18 -11.43
C MET A 1 10.60 20.53 -10.50
N ASP A 2 10.61 21.70 -9.84
CA ASP A 2 9.53 22.08 -8.92
C ASP A 2 8.16 22.30 -9.58
N ILE A 3 8.11 22.88 -10.78
CA ILE A 3 6.85 23.04 -11.52
C ILE A 3 6.23 21.66 -11.81
N LEU A 4 7.04 20.72 -12.30
CA LEU A 4 6.61 19.36 -12.60
C LEU A 4 6.08 18.65 -11.34
N PHE A 5 6.82 18.74 -10.22
CA PHE A 5 6.34 18.20 -8.94
C PHE A 5 5.01 18.82 -8.50
N ARG A 6 4.87 20.15 -8.57
CA ARG A 6 3.62 20.83 -8.17
C ARG A 6 2.45 20.40 -9.05
N LEU A 7 2.66 20.30 -10.38
CA LEU A 7 1.63 19.82 -11.31
C LEU A 7 1.26 18.37 -11.03
N SER A 8 2.24 17.48 -10.86
CA SER A 8 2.00 16.08 -10.51
C SER A 8 1.25 15.95 -9.19
N ARG A 9 1.62 16.71 -8.16
CA ARG A 9 0.95 16.72 -6.86
C ARG A 9 -0.50 17.21 -6.97
N CYS A 10 -0.74 18.30 -7.71
CA CYS A 10 -2.10 18.80 -7.92
C CYS A 10 -2.96 17.77 -8.65
N LEU A 11 -2.45 17.15 -9.72
CA LEU A 11 -3.17 16.11 -10.46
C LEU A 11 -3.46 14.90 -9.58
N TRP A 12 -2.44 14.39 -8.87
CA TRP A 12 -2.56 13.25 -7.98
C TRP A 12 -3.59 13.53 -6.86
N PHE A 13 -3.54 14.71 -6.26
CA PHE A 13 -4.51 15.13 -5.24
C PHE A 13 -5.94 15.17 -5.78
N LEU A 14 -6.15 15.78 -6.95
CA LEU A 14 -7.47 15.83 -7.60
C LEU A 14 -8.00 14.43 -7.90
N CYS A 15 -7.16 13.53 -8.41
CA CYS A 15 -7.53 12.13 -8.63
C CYS A 15 -7.84 11.41 -7.32
N SER A 16 -7.13 11.71 -6.24
CA SER A 16 -7.34 11.07 -4.93
C SER A 16 -8.66 11.48 -4.27
N TRP A 17 -9.21 12.67 -4.57
CA TRP A 17 -10.37 13.20 -3.87
C TRP A 17 -11.66 12.39 -4.11
N MET A 18 -11.76 11.68 -5.24
CA MET A 18 -12.91 10.84 -5.53
C MET A 18 -13.18 9.81 -4.42
N PRO A 19 -14.45 9.39 -4.21
CA PRO A 19 -14.76 8.31 -3.27
C PRO A 19 -14.04 7.01 -3.66
N LEU A 20 -13.54 6.26 -2.68
CA LEU A 20 -12.82 4.99 -2.92
C LEU A 20 -13.60 3.99 -3.78
N ARG A 21 -14.94 4.00 -3.71
CA ARG A 21 -15.77 3.15 -4.59
C ARG A 21 -15.53 3.44 -6.08
N VAL A 22 -15.32 4.70 -6.46
CA VAL A 22 -14.99 5.09 -7.83
C VAL A 22 -13.60 4.59 -8.20
N HIS A 23 -12.65 4.67 -7.28
CA HIS A 23 -11.30 4.11 -7.47
C HIS A 23 -11.33 2.60 -7.71
N TYR A 24 -12.11 1.83 -6.93
CA TYR A 24 -12.23 0.39 -7.14
C TYR A 24 -12.90 0.04 -8.47
N ILE A 25 -13.93 0.78 -8.89
CA ILE A 25 -14.51 0.59 -10.23
C ILE A 25 -13.47 0.86 -11.31
N PHE A 26 -12.69 1.94 -11.18
CA PHE A 26 -11.61 2.26 -12.11
C PHE A 26 -10.51 1.17 -12.10
N SER A 27 -10.15 0.67 -10.93
CA SER A 27 -9.21 -0.43 -10.76
C SER A 27 -9.67 -1.67 -11.51
N ASP A 28 -10.90 -2.13 -11.27
CA ASP A 28 -11.44 -3.36 -11.85
C ASP A 28 -11.68 -3.28 -13.36
N VAL A 29 -12.13 -2.13 -13.87
CA VAL A 29 -12.59 -1.97 -15.25
C VAL A 29 -11.49 -1.45 -16.18
N VAL A 30 -10.57 -0.63 -15.67
CA VAL A 30 -9.55 0.03 -16.50
C VAL A 30 -8.16 -0.48 -16.15
N PHE A 31 -7.76 -0.36 -14.89
CA PHE A 31 -6.36 -0.60 -14.53
C PHE A 31 -6.01 -2.09 -14.56
N PHE A 32 -6.82 -2.95 -13.96
CA PHE A 32 -6.64 -4.40 -13.97
C PHE A 32 -6.55 -4.96 -15.39
N PRO A 33 -7.50 -4.68 -16.32
CA PRO A 33 -7.40 -5.20 -17.67
C PRO A 33 -6.18 -4.68 -18.44
N LEU A 34 -5.81 -3.42 -18.22
CA LEU A 34 -4.62 -2.80 -18.82
C LEU A 34 -3.35 -3.53 -18.37
N ILE A 35 -3.14 -3.69 -17.06
CA ILE A 35 -1.89 -4.29 -16.56
C ILE A 35 -1.81 -5.79 -16.83
N TYR A 36 -2.95 -6.49 -16.76
CA TYR A 36 -2.98 -7.95 -16.83
C TYR A 36 -3.04 -8.47 -18.29
N TYR A 37 -3.97 -7.95 -19.09
CA TYR A 37 -4.21 -8.46 -20.45
C TYR A 37 -3.34 -7.75 -21.50
N VAL A 38 -3.24 -6.43 -21.41
CA VAL A 38 -2.56 -5.60 -22.43
C VAL A 38 -1.05 -5.54 -22.18
N LEU A 39 -0.63 -4.97 -21.05
CA LEU A 39 0.78 -4.78 -20.73
C LEU A 39 1.47 -6.06 -20.26
N ARG A 40 0.70 -7.00 -19.68
CA ARG A 40 1.20 -8.26 -19.10
C ARG A 40 2.36 -8.01 -18.13
N TYR A 41 2.20 -6.99 -17.28
CA TYR A 41 3.28 -6.41 -16.48
C TYR A 41 3.98 -7.44 -15.60
N ARG A 42 5.24 -7.77 -15.88
CA ARG A 42 6.07 -8.74 -15.12
C ARG A 42 5.47 -10.15 -14.96
N ARG A 43 4.51 -10.54 -15.81
CA ARG A 43 3.80 -11.82 -15.69
C ARG A 43 4.71 -13.06 -15.63
N PRO A 44 5.81 -13.17 -16.40
CA PRO A 44 6.71 -14.32 -16.29
C PRO A 44 7.35 -14.46 -14.91
N LEU A 45 7.71 -13.35 -14.26
CA LEU A 45 8.30 -13.35 -12.92
C LEU A 45 7.28 -13.81 -11.89
N VAL A 46 6.06 -13.26 -11.93
CA VAL A 46 4.98 -13.63 -11.01
C VAL A 46 4.66 -15.13 -11.14
N ARG A 47 4.58 -15.65 -12.37
CA ARG A 47 4.39 -17.09 -12.60
C ARG A 47 5.47 -17.93 -11.96
N LYS A 48 6.74 -17.58 -12.19
CA LYS A 48 7.88 -18.28 -11.61
C LYS A 48 7.78 -18.28 -10.08
N GLN A 49 7.55 -17.12 -9.46
CA GLN A 49 7.41 -17.00 -8.00
C GLN A 49 6.28 -17.86 -7.45
N LEU A 50 5.13 -17.91 -8.15
CA LEU A 50 4.01 -18.75 -7.76
C LEU A 50 4.34 -20.25 -7.86
N HIS A 51 5.05 -20.69 -8.91
CA HIS A 51 5.53 -22.07 -9.01
C HIS A 51 6.54 -22.43 -7.92
N ASP A 52 7.50 -21.54 -7.67
CA ASP A 52 8.55 -21.76 -6.67
C ASP A 52 7.95 -21.79 -5.24
N SER A 53 6.92 -20.97 -4.98
CA SER A 53 6.28 -20.88 -3.66
C SER A 53 5.20 -21.95 -3.42
N PHE A 54 4.56 -22.43 -4.49
CA PHE A 54 3.46 -23.40 -4.42
C PHE A 54 3.67 -24.55 -5.42
N PRO A 55 4.72 -25.37 -5.25
CA PRO A 55 5.08 -26.40 -6.22
C PRO A 55 4.00 -27.48 -6.39
N ASP A 56 3.19 -27.72 -5.36
CA ASP A 56 2.14 -28.74 -5.36
C ASP A 56 0.81 -28.27 -5.96
N TYR A 57 0.70 -27.00 -6.37
CA TYR A 57 -0.55 -26.46 -6.94
C TYR A 57 -0.63 -26.69 -8.44
N ASP A 58 -1.82 -27.07 -8.91
CA ASP A 58 -2.06 -27.21 -10.34
C ASP A 58 -2.06 -25.85 -11.07
N GLU A 59 -1.79 -25.90 -12.37
CA GLU A 59 -1.76 -24.74 -13.27
C GLU A 59 -3.02 -23.88 -13.27
N ARG A 60 -4.20 -24.47 -13.08
CA ARG A 60 -5.46 -23.71 -13.06
C ARG A 60 -5.57 -22.90 -11.78
N ARG A 61 -5.16 -23.48 -10.65
CA ARG A 61 -5.10 -22.80 -9.36
C ARG A 61 -4.07 -21.69 -9.38
N LEU A 62 -2.87 -21.93 -9.89
CA LEU A 62 -1.81 -20.91 -10.00
C LEU A 62 -2.26 -19.74 -10.89
N ARG A 63 -2.91 -20.00 -12.02
CA ARG A 63 -3.47 -18.93 -12.87
C ARG A 63 -4.58 -18.13 -12.19
N ARG A 64 -5.36 -18.75 -11.31
CA ARG A 64 -6.37 -18.03 -10.52
C ARG A 64 -5.69 -17.07 -9.54
N ILE A 65 -4.71 -17.56 -8.78
CA ILE A 65 -3.94 -16.75 -7.83
C ILE A 65 -3.22 -15.61 -8.57
N GLU A 66 -2.60 -15.88 -9.72
CA GLU A 66 -1.98 -14.83 -10.57
C GLU A 66 -2.99 -13.72 -10.89
N ARG A 67 -4.16 -14.08 -11.41
CA ARG A 67 -5.19 -13.10 -11.78
C ARG A 67 -5.70 -12.32 -10.58
N ASP A 68 -5.93 -13.00 -9.46
CA ASP A 68 -6.41 -12.38 -8.23
C ASP A 68 -5.34 -11.44 -7.64
N PHE A 69 -4.05 -11.81 -7.74
CA PHE A 69 -2.93 -10.94 -7.44
C PHE A 69 -2.94 -9.68 -8.30
N TYR A 70 -3.14 -9.76 -9.61
CA TYR A 70 -3.18 -8.54 -10.44
C TYR A 70 -4.41 -7.67 -10.18
N ARG A 71 -5.55 -8.27 -9.83
CA ARG A 71 -6.72 -7.49 -9.40
C ARG A 71 -6.42 -6.76 -8.10
N TRP A 72 -5.94 -7.47 -7.08
CA TRP A 72 -5.53 -6.87 -5.82
C TRP A 72 -4.42 -5.81 -6.00
N PHE A 73 -3.42 -6.07 -6.84
CA PHE A 73 -2.35 -5.10 -7.15
C PHE A 73 -2.89 -3.84 -7.83
N SER A 74 -4.00 -3.96 -8.57
CA SER A 74 -4.68 -2.80 -9.15
C SER A 74 -5.33 -1.95 -8.06
N ASP A 75 -5.99 -2.60 -7.10
CA ASP A 75 -6.62 -1.95 -5.94
C ASP A 75 -5.56 -1.27 -5.07
N TYR A 76 -4.45 -1.96 -4.79
CA TYR A 76 -3.30 -1.44 -4.07
C TYR A 76 -2.83 -0.10 -4.65
N VAL A 77 -2.67 0.01 -5.97
CA VAL A 77 -2.22 1.26 -6.62
C VAL A 77 -3.20 2.40 -6.40
N VAL A 78 -4.51 2.16 -6.55
CA VAL A 78 -5.51 3.23 -6.37
C VAL A 78 -5.72 3.58 -4.90
N GLU A 79 -5.49 2.65 -3.97
CA GLU A 79 -5.51 2.89 -2.54
C GLU A 79 -4.29 3.67 -2.06
N THR A 80 -3.08 3.41 -2.59
CA THR A 80 -1.90 4.27 -2.37
C THR A 80 -2.16 5.68 -2.90
N LEU A 81 -2.82 5.80 -4.07
CA LEU A 81 -3.26 7.09 -4.60
C LEU A 81 -4.18 7.82 -3.60
N LYS A 82 -5.06 7.08 -2.92
CA LYS A 82 -6.03 7.66 -1.97
C LYS A 82 -5.39 8.27 -0.73
N LEU A 83 -4.19 7.83 -0.33
CA LEU A 83 -3.48 8.37 0.84
C LEU A 83 -3.31 9.90 0.80
N MET A 84 -3.25 10.50 -0.40
CA MET A 84 -3.20 11.96 -0.56
C MET A 84 -4.36 12.76 0.04
N SER A 85 -5.53 12.16 0.21
CA SER A 85 -6.74 12.88 0.67
C SER A 85 -7.62 12.09 1.63
N ILE A 86 -7.21 10.88 2.04
CA ILE A 86 -7.96 10.11 3.02
C ILE A 86 -7.94 10.82 4.36
N SER A 87 -9.11 10.94 5.01
CA SER A 87 -9.19 11.50 6.35
C SER A 87 -8.83 10.45 7.39
N ALA A 88 -8.41 10.91 8.58
CA ALA A 88 -8.15 10.03 9.71
C ALA A 88 -9.38 9.17 10.07
N ASP A 89 -10.59 9.74 10.02
CA ASP A 89 -11.83 9.00 10.30
C ASP A 89 -12.11 7.90 9.26
N GLU A 90 -11.86 8.19 7.98
CA GLU A 90 -12.04 7.19 6.92
C GLU A 90 -10.99 6.08 7.02
N MET A 91 -9.76 6.43 7.40
CA MET A 91 -8.69 5.45 7.65
C MET A 91 -9.04 4.56 8.84
N ARG A 92 -9.47 5.14 9.98
CA ARG A 92 -9.92 4.38 11.17
C ARG A 92 -11.12 3.50 10.92
N ARG A 93 -11.97 3.84 9.96
CA ARG A 93 -13.10 2.99 9.54
C ARG A 93 -12.66 1.75 8.76
N ARG A 94 -11.48 1.78 8.14
CA ARG A 94 -11.01 0.74 7.20
C ARG A 94 -9.85 -0.09 7.74
N MET A 95 -9.11 0.46 8.67
CA MET A 95 -7.95 -0.18 9.27
C MET A 95 -8.17 -0.30 10.77
N GLU A 96 -7.80 -1.45 11.31
CA GLU A 96 -7.83 -1.75 12.73
C GLU A 96 -6.45 -2.23 13.14
N MET A 97 -5.92 -1.67 14.23
CA MET A 97 -4.68 -2.14 14.86
C MET A 97 -5.06 -3.08 15.99
N VAL A 98 -4.90 -4.37 15.76
CA VAL A 98 -5.23 -5.41 16.73
C VAL A 98 -4.04 -5.62 17.67
N ASN A 99 -4.30 -5.75 18.97
CA ASN A 99 -3.31 -5.98 20.03
C ASN A 99 -2.26 -4.87 20.24
N LEU A 100 -2.53 -3.63 19.80
CA LEU A 100 -1.60 -2.52 20.02
C LEU A 100 -1.42 -2.21 21.52
N THR A 101 -2.50 -2.33 22.30
CA THR A 101 -2.44 -2.17 23.78
C THR A 101 -1.52 -3.19 24.44
N ASP A 102 -1.47 -4.43 23.95
CA ASP A 102 -0.59 -5.45 24.52
C ASP A 102 0.89 -5.10 24.25
N VAL A 103 1.17 -4.51 23.08
CA VAL A 103 2.51 -3.99 22.75
C VAL A 103 2.89 -2.84 23.69
N ASP A 104 1.99 -1.89 23.93
CA ASP A 104 2.25 -0.77 24.84
C ASP A 104 2.56 -1.25 26.26
N LEU A 105 1.81 -2.23 26.77
CA LEU A 105 2.01 -2.79 28.10
C LEU A 105 3.36 -3.53 28.22
N GLU A 106 3.76 -4.27 27.20
CA GLU A 106 5.05 -4.98 27.17
C GLU A 106 6.21 -3.99 27.16
N LEU A 107 6.13 -2.93 26.36
CA LEU A 107 7.16 -1.89 26.30
C LEU A 107 7.32 -1.17 27.65
N GLU A 108 6.21 -0.86 28.31
CA GLU A 108 6.21 -0.26 29.65
C GLU A 108 6.80 -1.21 30.71
N ALA A 109 6.49 -2.52 30.64
CA ALA A 109 6.95 -3.51 31.61
C ALA A 109 8.46 -3.80 31.50
N GLU A 110 8.98 -3.90 30.28
CA GLU A 110 10.41 -4.10 30.00
C GLU A 110 11.22 -2.81 30.17
N GLY A 111 10.56 -1.64 30.21
CA GLY A 111 11.21 -0.34 30.25
C GLY A 111 11.94 0.02 28.95
N GLU A 112 11.55 -0.61 27.84
CA GLU A 112 12.14 -0.39 26.53
C GLU A 112 11.45 0.78 25.82
N PRO A 113 12.18 1.82 25.39
CA PRO A 113 11.57 3.02 24.83
C PRO A 113 11.25 2.91 23.32
N TYR A 114 11.40 1.73 22.71
CA TYR A 114 11.21 1.53 21.28
C TYR A 114 10.74 0.11 20.91
N CYS A 115 10.05 0.00 19.78
CA CYS A 115 9.66 -1.25 19.15
C CYS A 115 10.03 -1.24 17.66
N PHE A 116 10.42 -2.39 17.11
CA PHE A 116 10.61 -2.57 15.67
C PHE A 116 9.48 -3.38 15.07
N LEU A 117 8.74 -2.77 14.13
CA LEU A 117 7.68 -3.43 13.38
C LEU A 117 8.24 -4.01 12.07
N TYR A 118 8.21 -5.34 11.96
CA TYR A 118 8.60 -6.05 10.75
C TYR A 118 7.37 -6.40 9.91
N LEU A 119 7.32 -5.89 8.68
CA LEU A 119 6.18 -6.04 7.79
C LEU A 119 6.58 -6.82 6.55
N GLY A 120 5.71 -7.75 6.13
CA GLY A 120 5.75 -8.29 4.78
C GLY A 120 5.17 -7.29 3.79
N HIS A 121 5.58 -7.37 2.52
CA HIS A 121 4.90 -6.68 1.42
C HIS A 121 3.59 -7.42 1.10
N LEU A 122 2.65 -7.38 2.04
CA LEU A 122 1.38 -8.09 2.02
C LEU A 122 0.24 -7.13 2.32
N GLY A 123 -0.87 -7.27 1.59
CA GLY A 123 -1.98 -6.32 1.69
C GLY A 123 -1.53 -4.90 1.36
N ASN A 124 -2.31 -3.90 1.76
CA ASN A 124 -1.90 -2.53 1.56
C ASN A 124 -0.91 -2.09 2.65
N TRP A 125 0.37 -2.39 2.46
CA TRP A 125 1.39 -1.99 3.42
C TRP A 125 1.60 -0.48 3.46
N GLU A 126 1.24 0.29 2.41
CA GLU A 126 1.38 1.75 2.44
C GLU A 126 0.46 2.39 3.48
N TRP A 127 -0.68 1.77 3.78
CA TRP A 127 -1.58 2.25 4.83
C TRP A 127 -0.98 2.14 6.23
N ILE A 128 0.09 1.35 6.43
CA ILE A 128 0.78 1.29 7.72
C ILE A 128 1.38 2.64 8.12
N SER A 129 1.62 3.53 7.16
CA SER A 129 2.07 4.90 7.46
C SER A 129 1.08 5.67 8.33
N SER A 130 -0.17 5.21 8.40
CA SER A 130 -1.21 5.77 9.26
C SER A 130 -1.17 5.27 10.70
N ILE A 131 -0.22 4.39 11.09
CA ILE A 131 -0.09 3.90 12.46
C ILE A 131 -0.11 4.99 13.55
N PRO A 132 0.39 6.23 13.33
CA PRO A 132 0.25 7.32 14.31
C PRO A 132 -1.18 7.64 14.73
N LEU A 133 -2.19 7.22 13.96
CA LEU A 133 -3.61 7.41 14.30
C LEU A 133 -4.08 6.57 15.49
N TRP A 134 -3.31 5.55 15.90
CA TRP A 134 -3.61 4.64 17.01
C TRP A 134 -2.56 4.67 18.14
N THR A 135 -1.45 5.39 17.96
CA THR A 135 -0.37 5.50 18.96
C THR A 135 -0.59 6.69 19.89
N LYS A 136 0.17 6.75 21.00
CA LYS A 136 0.15 7.90 21.91
C LYS A 136 0.78 9.12 21.23
N ALA A 137 0.38 10.32 21.65
CA ALA A 137 0.77 11.58 20.99
C ALA A 137 2.28 11.91 21.12
N ASP A 138 2.94 11.33 22.12
CA ASP A 138 4.38 11.45 22.40
C ASP A 138 5.23 10.36 21.73
N GLU A 139 4.60 9.37 21.09
CA GLU A 139 5.29 8.30 20.36
C GLU A 139 5.66 8.76 18.94
N VAL A 140 6.89 8.46 18.54
CA VAL A 140 7.41 8.80 17.20
C VAL A 140 7.41 7.55 16.33
N CYS A 141 6.53 7.50 15.34
CA CYS A 141 6.52 6.43 14.33
C CYS A 141 7.48 6.77 13.18
N GLY A 142 8.61 6.07 13.13
CA GLY A 142 9.57 6.16 12.02
C GLY A 142 9.41 5.04 11.01
N GLN A 143 9.65 5.34 9.73
CA GLN A 143 9.73 4.34 8.66
C GLN A 143 11.07 4.45 7.93
N ILE A 144 11.64 3.31 7.56
CA ILE A 144 12.87 3.28 6.75
C ILE A 144 12.47 3.53 5.29
N TYR A 145 12.98 4.60 4.70
CA TYR A 145 12.69 4.99 3.33
C TYR A 145 13.91 4.80 2.41
N HIS A 146 13.71 4.12 1.28
CA HIS A 146 14.71 4.02 0.22
C HIS A 146 14.38 5.04 -0.89
N PRO A 147 15.26 6.02 -1.16
CA PRO A 147 15.01 7.04 -2.18
C PRO A 147 14.71 6.46 -3.56
N LEU A 148 13.61 6.94 -4.17
CA LEU A 148 13.20 6.46 -5.49
C LEU A 148 14.05 7.11 -6.59
N HIS A 149 14.38 6.32 -7.62
CA HIS A 149 15.16 6.81 -8.77
C HIS A 149 14.50 8.02 -9.49
N ASN A 150 13.17 8.07 -9.54
CA ASN A 150 12.45 9.18 -10.12
C ASN A 150 12.21 10.27 -9.04
N ARG A 151 12.91 11.41 -9.18
CA ARG A 151 12.84 12.53 -8.22
C ARG A 151 11.45 13.12 -8.00
N VAL A 152 10.55 13.02 -8.98
CA VAL A 152 9.17 13.53 -8.83
C VAL A 152 8.35 12.55 -8.00
N MET A 153 8.46 11.25 -8.30
CA MET A 153 7.79 10.20 -7.51
C MET A 153 8.34 10.16 -6.09
N ASP A 154 9.65 10.26 -5.91
CA ASP A 154 10.32 10.32 -4.61
C ASP A 154 9.70 11.40 -3.71
N ARG A 155 9.57 12.62 -4.23
CA ARG A 155 8.95 13.73 -3.51
C ARG A 155 7.45 13.55 -3.27
N LEU A 156 6.75 12.79 -4.10
CA LEU A 156 5.33 12.51 -3.92
C LEU A 156 5.13 11.48 -2.80
N PHE A 157 5.96 10.44 -2.77
CA PHE A 157 5.96 9.43 -1.71
C PHE A 157 6.39 10.01 -0.34
N LEU A 158 7.29 10.99 -0.31
CA LEU A 158 7.62 11.71 0.92
C LEU A 158 6.53 12.68 1.39
N TYR A 159 5.51 12.96 0.57
CA TYR A 159 4.43 13.88 0.90
C TYR A 159 3.16 13.19 1.40
N ILE A 160 2.90 11.96 0.94
CA ILE A 160 1.74 11.14 1.34
C ILE A 160 2.03 10.42 2.65
#